data_AF-A0A958UD12-F1
#
_entry.id   AF-A0A958UD12-F1
#
_cell.length_a   1.000
_cell.length_b   1.000
_cell.length_c   1.000
_cell.angle_alpha   90.00
_cell.angle_beta   90.00
_cell.angle_gamma   90.00
#
_symmetry.space_group_name_H-M   'P 1'
#
loop_
_entity.id
_entity.type
_entity.pdbx_description
1 polymer ?
#
loop_
_entity_poly.entity_id
_entity_poly.type
_entity_poly.pdbx_seq_one_letter_code
_entity_poly.pdbx_strand_id
1 'polypeptide(L)'
;MDSTIKMLHSYWAYLVVIILIVAVINALLGYTGKKEYSAKDFRVSLFTLIVSHIQLLLGLILYFVSPRFSDWSELGGKVMSDSVSRLYLVEHPLINIIAIVLITIGYSKHKKKLTSSPKFKTILTFYTLALICFLSRIPWDVWPRF
;
A
#
# COMPACT_ATOMS: atom_id res chain seq x y z
N MET A 1 23.46 6.59 -2.47
CA MET A 1 22.56 6.70 -1.28
C MET A 1 21.14 6.39 -1.70
N ASP A 2 20.71 6.98 -2.81
CA ASP A 2 19.61 6.56 -3.70
C ASP A 2 19.48 5.03 -3.90
N SER A 3 20.54 4.32 -4.28
CA SER A 3 20.47 2.89 -4.60
C SER A 3 20.08 2.02 -3.41
N THR A 4 20.64 2.28 -2.23
CA THR A 4 20.30 1.56 -0.98
C THR A 4 18.84 1.78 -0.57
N ILE A 5 18.37 3.04 -0.62
CA ILE A 5 16.99 3.38 -0.24
C ILE A 5 16.01 2.78 -1.26
N LYS A 6 16.33 2.83 -2.56
CA LYS A 6 15.55 2.20 -3.63
C LYS A 6 15.41 0.70 -3.39
N MET A 7 16.51 -0.01 -3.13
CA MET A 7 16.48 -1.44 -2.80
C MET A 7 15.60 -1.71 -1.58
N LEU A 8 15.81 -0.97 -0.48
CA LEU A 8 15.03 -1.14 0.75
C LEU A 8 13.53 -0.94 0.50
N HIS A 9 13.14 0.12 -0.21
CA HIS A 9 11.74 0.40 -0.56
C HIS A 9 11.14 -0.69 -1.45
N SER A 10 11.89 -1.20 -2.43
CA SER A 10 11.43 -2.28 -3.31
C SER A 10 11.27 -3.61 -2.59
N TYR A 11 12.21 -4.00 -1.72
CA TYR A 11 12.09 -5.22 -0.91
C TYR A 11 10.94 -5.11 0.09
N TRP A 12 10.78 -3.95 0.72
CA TRP A 12 9.70 -3.72 1.67
C TRP A 12 8.32 -3.71 0.99
N ALA A 13 8.24 -3.28 -0.28
CA ALA A 13 7.02 -3.38 -1.08
C ALA A 13 6.52 -4.83 -1.20
N TYR A 14 7.40 -5.80 -1.41
CA TYR A 14 7.01 -7.22 -1.44
C TYR A 14 6.36 -7.63 -0.13
N LEU A 15 6.96 -7.24 1.00
CA LEU A 15 6.42 -7.55 2.33
C LEU A 15 5.02 -6.96 2.50
N VAL A 16 4.81 -5.70 2.10
CA VAL A 16 3.50 -5.02 2.14
C VAL A 16 2.47 -5.78 1.32
N VAL A 17 2.79 -6.12 0.07
CA VAL A 17 1.85 -6.80 -0.83
C VAL A 17 1.50 -8.18 -0.28
N ILE A 18 2.49 -8.96 0.17
CA ILE A 18 2.28 -10.29 0.76
C ILE A 18 1.39 -10.20 2.00
N ILE A 19 1.70 -9.32 2.96
CA ILE A 19 0.93 -9.24 4.20
C ILE A 19 -0.48 -8.71 3.96
N LEU A 20 -0.66 -7.81 3.00
CA LEU A 20 -1.97 -7.31 2.60
C LEU A 20 -2.82 -8.40 1.95
N ILE A 21 -2.24 -9.21 1.06
CA ILE A 21 -2.92 -10.38 0.48
C ILE A 21 -3.33 -11.36 1.57
N VAL A 22 -2.43 -11.67 2.52
CA VAL A 22 -2.74 -12.53 3.67
C VAL A 22 -3.89 -11.96 4.48
N ALA A 23 -3.91 -10.64 4.74
CA ALA A 23 -4.99 -9.99 5.46
C ALA A 23 -6.34 -10.04 4.73
N VAL A 24 -6.34 -9.88 3.40
CA VAL A 24 -7.53 -10.01 2.56
C VAL A 24 -8.06 -11.45 2.58
N ILE A 25 -7.19 -12.45 2.37
CA ILE A 25 -7.57 -13.87 2.40
C ILE A 25 -8.11 -14.25 3.78
N ASN A 26 -7.42 -13.82 4.85
CA ASN A 26 -7.85 -14.08 6.22
C ASN A 26 -9.24 -13.47 6.49
N ALA A 27 -9.47 -12.23 6.06
CA ALA A 27 -10.76 -11.58 6.21
C ALA A 27 -11.87 -12.25 5.38
N LEU A 28 -11.54 -12.73 4.18
CA LEU A 28 -12.47 -13.47 3.33
C LEU A 28 -12.90 -14.78 3.98
N LEU A 29 -11.93 -15.60 4.43
CA LEU A 29 -12.19 -16.87 5.11
C LEU A 29 -12.93 -16.68 6.44
N GLY A 30 -12.61 -15.62 7.18
CA GLY A 30 -13.31 -15.26 8.41
C GLY A 30 -14.76 -14.86 8.16
N TYR A 31 -15.01 -14.10 7.09
CA TYR A 31 -16.35 -13.65 6.71
C TYR A 31 -17.22 -14.79 6.17
N THR A 32 -16.73 -15.58 5.21
CA THR A 32 -17.50 -16.67 4.59
C THR A 32 -17.70 -17.86 5.53
N GLY A 33 -16.67 -18.17 6.33
CA GLY A 33 -16.71 -19.24 7.33
C GLY A 33 -17.44 -18.86 8.62
N LYS A 34 -17.99 -17.64 8.73
CA LYS A 34 -18.64 -17.11 9.94
C LYS A 34 -17.81 -17.33 11.21
N LYS A 35 -16.49 -17.18 11.11
CA LYS A 35 -15.57 -17.43 12.22
C LYS A 35 -15.68 -16.34 13.28
N GLU A 36 -15.34 -16.68 14.51
CA GLU A 36 -15.15 -15.69 15.55
C GLU A 36 -13.87 -14.90 15.32
N TYR A 37 -13.95 -13.58 15.49
CA TYR A 37 -12.81 -12.69 15.30
C TYR A 37 -11.85 -12.81 16.48
N SER A 38 -10.63 -13.26 16.20
CA SER A 38 -9.65 -13.60 17.22
C SER A 38 -8.49 -12.59 17.28
N ALA A 39 -7.64 -12.74 18.29
CA ALA A 39 -6.40 -11.96 18.42
C ALA A 39 -5.40 -12.18 17.27
N LYS A 40 -5.49 -13.31 16.53
CA LYS A 40 -4.65 -13.54 15.35
C LYS A 40 -5.09 -12.61 14.20
N ASP A 41 -6.40 -12.53 13.95
CA ASP A 41 -6.98 -11.67 12.91
C ASP A 41 -6.65 -10.20 13.15
N PHE A 42 -6.76 -9.78 14.42
CA PHE A 42 -6.38 -8.44 14.84
C PHE A 42 -4.93 -8.11 14.54
N ARG A 43 -4.01 -9.02 14.88
CA ARG A 43 -2.57 -8.83 14.63
C ARG A 43 -2.25 -8.77 13.16
N VAL A 44 -2.88 -9.59 12.33
CA VAL A 44 -2.68 -9.55 10.86
C VAL A 44 -3.08 -8.18 10.30
N SER A 45 -4.24 -7.65 10.69
CA SER A 45 -4.65 -6.30 10.27
C SER A 45 -3.73 -5.19 10.81
N LEU A 46 -3.28 -5.31 12.07
CA LEU A 46 -2.36 -4.35 12.68
C LEU A 46 -0.99 -4.34 11.97
N PHE A 47 -0.40 -5.51 11.69
CA PHE A 47 0.87 -5.59 10.98
C PHE A 47 0.75 -5.05 9.56
N THR A 48 -0.35 -5.34 8.87
CA THR A 48 -0.62 -4.75 7.55
C THR A 48 -0.62 -3.23 7.59
N LEU A 49 -1.26 -2.64 8.61
CA LEU A 49 -1.24 -1.19 8.83
C LEU A 49 0.20 -0.68 9.05
N ILE A 50 0.93 -1.25 10.01
CA ILE A 50 2.28 -0.79 10.37
C ILE A 50 3.24 -0.88 9.17
N VAL A 51 3.32 -2.05 8.54
CA VAL A 51 4.24 -2.32 7.42
C VAL A 51 3.94 -1.40 6.24
N SER A 52 2.67 -1.13 5.95
CA SER A 52 2.25 -0.19 4.89
C SER A 52 2.63 1.26 5.19
N HIS A 53 2.57 1.69 6.46
CA HIS A 53 3.01 3.05 6.82
C HIS A 53 4.53 3.19 6.75
N ILE A 54 5.29 2.17 7.15
CA ILE A 54 6.74 2.15 6.95
C ILE A 54 7.07 2.25 5.45
N GLN A 55 6.34 1.56 4.59
CA GLN A 55 6.50 1.67 3.14
C GLN A 55 6.28 3.10 2.62
N LEU A 56 5.28 3.81 3.16
CA LEU A 56 5.06 5.21 2.81
C LEU A 56 6.24 6.07 3.18
N LEU A 57 6.77 5.91 4.40
CA LEU A 57 7.91 6.69 4.86
C LEU A 57 9.13 6.44 3.99
N LEU A 58 9.43 5.17 3.68
CA LEU A 58 10.50 4.80 2.75
C LEU A 58 10.26 5.39 1.35
N GLY A 59 9.02 5.35 0.87
CA GLY A 59 8.64 5.89 -0.44
C GLY A 59 8.75 7.41 -0.52
N LEU A 60 8.39 8.13 0.55
CA LEU A 60 8.53 9.58 0.64
C LEU A 60 10.02 9.98 0.66
N ILE A 61 10.84 9.29 1.45
CA ILE A 61 12.29 9.54 1.45
C ILE A 61 12.87 9.29 0.05
N LEU A 62 12.52 8.16 -0.58
CA LEU A 62 12.96 7.85 -1.94
C LEU A 62 12.50 8.90 -2.95
N TYR A 63 11.26 9.40 -2.83
CA TYR A 63 10.69 10.39 -3.72
C TYR A 63 11.54 11.67 -3.79
N PHE A 64 12.02 12.17 -2.64
CA PHE A 64 12.84 13.39 -2.60
C PHE A 64 14.32 13.19 -2.90
N VAL A 65 14.87 11.99 -2.63
CA VAL A 65 16.31 11.68 -2.83
C VAL A 65 16.59 11.10 -4.22
N SER A 66 15.57 10.61 -4.92
CA SER A 66 15.69 10.04 -6.26
C SER A 66 16.08 11.09 -7.30
N PRO A 67 16.97 10.76 -8.27
CA PRO A 67 17.28 11.64 -9.40
C PRO A 67 16.05 12.11 -10.17
N ARG A 68 14.99 11.28 -10.25
CA ARG A 68 13.73 11.64 -10.94
C ARG A 68 13.02 12.85 -10.35
N PHE A 69 13.36 13.25 -9.13
CA PHE A 69 12.81 14.47 -8.55
C PHE A 69 13.25 15.72 -9.33
N SER A 70 14.39 15.69 -10.03
CA SER A 70 14.86 16.83 -10.85
C SER A 70 13.95 17.09 -12.06
N ASP A 71 13.22 16.09 -12.56
CA ASP A 71 12.24 16.23 -13.65
C ASP A 71 11.21 17.33 -13.36
N TRP A 72 10.87 17.59 -12.09
CA TRP A 72 10.00 18.71 -11.72
C TRP A 72 10.57 20.07 -12.12
N SER A 73 11.89 20.24 -11.99
CA SER A 73 12.58 21.47 -12.39
C SER A 73 12.91 21.49 -13.89
N GLU A 74 13.22 20.34 -14.48
CA GLU A 74 13.65 20.24 -15.88
C GLU A 74 12.46 20.29 -16.85
N LEU A 75 11.38 19.60 -16.55
CA LEU A 75 10.18 19.51 -17.39
C LEU A 75 9.07 20.46 -16.94
N GLY A 76 9.06 20.90 -15.67
CA GLY A 76 8.02 21.76 -15.12
C GLY A 76 6.63 21.16 -15.32
N GLY A 77 5.69 21.93 -15.89
CA GLY A 77 4.34 21.44 -16.20
C GLY A 77 4.29 20.29 -17.23
N LYS A 78 5.36 20.05 -17.99
CA LYS A 78 5.42 18.96 -18.98
C LYS A 78 5.55 17.57 -18.34
N VAL A 79 5.84 17.48 -17.04
CA VAL A 79 5.79 16.21 -16.27
C VAL A 79 4.45 15.51 -16.47
N MET A 80 3.35 16.27 -16.59
CA MET A 80 2.01 15.70 -16.82
C MET A 80 1.82 15.18 -18.25
N SER A 81 2.61 15.65 -19.22
CA SER A 81 2.54 15.20 -20.60
C SER A 81 3.37 13.94 -20.84
N ASP A 82 4.53 13.82 -20.17
CA ASP A 82 5.37 12.62 -20.25
C ASP A 82 4.78 11.46 -19.44
N SER A 83 4.57 10.31 -20.08
CA SER A 83 3.93 9.16 -19.43
C SER A 83 4.80 8.53 -18.34
N VAL A 84 6.12 8.58 -18.47
CA VAL A 84 7.06 7.97 -17.53
C VAL A 84 7.20 8.84 -16.30
N SER A 85 7.51 10.13 -16.46
CA SER A 85 7.64 11.07 -15.34
C SER A 85 6.31 11.20 -14.59
N ARG A 86 5.16 11.24 -15.29
CA ARG A 86 3.83 11.26 -14.65
C ARG A 86 3.57 10.02 -13.79
N LEU A 87 3.95 8.83 -14.27
CA LEU A 87 3.78 7.59 -13.52
C LEU A 87 4.55 7.63 -12.20
N TYR A 88 5.85 7.97 -12.25
CA TYR A 88 6.72 7.94 -11.07
C TYR A 88 6.47 9.08 -10.09
N LEU A 89 6.22 10.29 -10.59
CA LEU A 89 6.15 11.48 -9.75
C LEU A 89 4.75 11.80 -9.24
N VAL A 90 3.73 11.34 -9.95
CA VAL A 90 2.34 11.71 -9.65
C VAL A 90 1.50 10.46 -9.37
N GLU A 91 1.32 9.59 -10.36
CA GLU A 91 0.32 8.51 -10.27
C GLU A 91 0.69 7.47 -9.21
N HIS A 92 1.95 7.03 -9.16
CA HIS A 92 2.44 6.07 -8.19
C HIS A 92 2.33 6.57 -6.74
N PRO A 93 2.95 7.71 -6.35
CA PRO A 93 2.86 8.19 -4.97
C PRO A 93 1.41 8.56 -4.58
N LEU A 94 0.62 9.13 -5.48
CA LEU A 94 -0.78 9.46 -5.21
C LEU A 94 -1.61 8.21 -4.89
N ILE A 95 -1.57 7.19 -5.75
CA ILE A 95 -2.34 5.96 -5.54
C ILE A 95 -1.84 5.20 -4.29
N ASN A 96 -0.54 5.23 -3.99
CA ASN A 96 -0.02 4.64 -2.76
C ASN A 96 -0.57 5.34 -1.51
N ILE A 97 -0.65 6.67 -1.49
CA ILE A 97 -1.26 7.42 -0.38
C ILE A 97 -2.73 7.03 -0.22
N ILE A 98 -3.49 6.97 -1.32
CA ILE A 98 -4.90 6.56 -1.29
C ILE A 98 -5.04 5.14 -0.73
N ALA A 99 -4.22 4.19 -1.16
CA ALA A 99 -4.23 2.83 -0.66
C ALA A 99 -3.99 2.77 0.86
N ILE A 100 -3.05 3.58 1.37
CA ILE A 100 -2.73 3.61 2.80
C ILE A 100 -3.84 4.27 3.61
N VAL A 101 -4.47 5.33 3.09
CA VAL A 101 -5.66 5.92 3.70
C VAL A 101 -6.79 4.88 3.80
N LEU A 102 -7.01 4.08 2.76
CA LEU A 102 -8.00 2.98 2.79
C LEU A 102 -7.65 1.94 3.86
N ILE A 103 -6.38 1.54 3.99
CA ILE A 103 -5.92 0.62 5.05
C ILE A 103 -6.19 1.21 6.43
N THR A 104 -5.87 2.49 6.65
CA THR A 104 -6.10 3.19 7.92
C THR A 104 -7.58 3.30 8.26
N ILE A 105 -8.43 3.60 7.27
CA ILE A 105 -9.89 3.63 7.45
C ILE A 105 -10.42 2.24 7.79
N GLY A 106 -10.02 1.21 7.04
CA GLY A 106 -10.41 -0.18 7.29
C GLY A 106 -10.03 -0.62 8.70
N TYR A 107 -8.79 -0.37 9.11
CA TYR A 107 -8.32 -0.67 10.45
C TYR A 107 -9.06 0.14 11.53
N SER A 108 -9.31 1.43 11.32
CA SER A 108 -10.00 2.25 12.32
C SER A 108 -11.48 1.88 12.47
N LYS A 109 -12.15 1.52 11.38
CA LYS A 109 -13.56 1.15 11.37
C LYS A 109 -13.81 -0.25 11.92
N HIS A 110 -12.95 -1.24 11.65
CA HIS A 110 -13.18 -2.60 12.14
C HIS A 110 -13.16 -2.67 13.67
N LYS A 111 -12.26 -1.92 14.33
CA LYS A 111 -12.16 -1.86 15.80
C LYS A 111 -13.45 -1.41 16.49
N LYS A 112 -14.24 -0.57 15.81
CA LYS A 112 -15.51 -0.04 16.34
C LYS A 112 -16.68 -1.00 16.17
N LYS A 113 -16.51 -2.14 15.51
CA LYS A 113 -17.58 -3.14 15.31
C LYS A 113 -17.64 -4.09 16.51
N LEU A 114 -18.85 -4.40 16.95
CA LEU A 114 -19.09 -5.26 18.11
C LEU A 114 -18.99 -6.75 17.76
N THR A 115 -19.61 -7.16 16.65
CA THR A 115 -19.69 -8.57 16.23
C THR A 115 -18.62 -8.94 15.21
N SER A 116 -18.28 -10.23 15.14
CA SER A 116 -17.17 -10.77 14.32
C SER A 116 -17.38 -10.57 12.81
N SER A 117 -18.58 -10.85 12.30
CA SER A 117 -18.87 -10.75 10.85
C SER A 117 -18.67 -9.33 10.29
N PRO A 118 -19.21 -8.25 10.90
CA PRO A 118 -18.92 -6.88 10.47
C PRO A 118 -17.46 -6.45 10.58
N LYS A 119 -16.67 -7.01 11.52
CA LYS A 119 -15.22 -6.77 11.59
C LYS A 119 -14.53 -7.29 10.33
N PHE A 120 -14.77 -8.56 10.00
CA PHE A 120 -14.20 -9.19 8.81
C PHE A 120 -14.66 -8.51 7.52
N LYS A 121 -15.96 -8.19 7.39
CA LYS A 121 -16.48 -7.47 6.22
C LYS A 121 -15.80 -6.12 6.01
N THR A 122 -15.60 -5.37 7.09
CA THR A 122 -14.95 -4.05 7.02
C THR A 122 -13.51 -4.18 6.54
N ILE A 123 -12.72 -5.08 7.12
CA ILE A 123 -11.34 -5.32 6.68
C ILE A 123 -11.31 -5.78 5.23
N LEU A 124 -12.14 -6.77 4.88
CA LEU A 124 -12.20 -7.32 3.53
C LEU A 124 -12.44 -6.24 2.48
N THR A 125 -13.44 -5.37 2.68
CA THR A 125 -13.75 -4.31 1.71
C THR A 125 -12.60 -3.33 1.55
N PHE A 126 -12.11 -2.74 2.66
CA PHE A 126 -11.11 -1.68 2.57
C PHE A 126 -9.73 -2.20 2.12
N TYR A 127 -9.33 -3.39 2.59
CA TYR A 127 -8.02 -3.95 2.26
C TYR A 127 -7.98 -4.50 0.83
N THR A 128 -9.11 -5.01 0.31
CA THR A 128 -9.21 -5.39 -1.11
C THR A 128 -9.10 -4.18 -2.01
N LEU A 129 -9.77 -3.06 -1.67
CA LEU A 129 -9.64 -1.82 -2.43
C LEU A 129 -8.19 -1.30 -2.39
N ALA A 130 -7.55 -1.30 -1.22
CA ALA A 130 -6.15 -0.92 -1.10
C ALA A 130 -5.22 -1.81 -1.92
N LEU A 131 -5.47 -3.12 -1.95
CA LEU A 131 -4.70 -4.07 -2.76
C LEU A 131 -4.81 -3.75 -4.25
N ILE A 132 -6.04 -3.49 -4.74
CA ILE A 132 -6.26 -3.08 -6.13
C ILE A 132 -5.52 -1.77 -6.43
N CYS A 133 -5.58 -0.78 -5.55
CA CYS A 133 -4.85 0.47 -5.70
C CYS A 133 -3.34 0.21 -5.85
N PHE A 134 -2.72 -0.55 -4.94
CA PHE A 134 -1.30 -0.86 -5.06
C PHE A 134 -0.96 -1.57 -6.37
N LEU A 135 -1.67 -2.65 -6.72
CA LEU A 135 -1.41 -3.40 -7.94
C LEU A 135 -1.58 -2.57 -9.22
N SER A 136 -2.47 -1.56 -9.20
CA SER A 136 -2.75 -0.73 -10.37
C SER A 136 -1.61 0.21 -10.77
N ARG A 137 -0.79 0.68 -9.81
CA ARG A 137 0.27 1.69 -10.04
C ARG A 137 1.65 1.27 -9.58
N ILE A 138 1.89 -0.01 -9.32
CA ILE A 138 3.27 -0.51 -9.25
C ILE A 138 3.90 -0.37 -10.65
N PRO A 139 5.09 0.24 -10.79
CA PRO A 139 5.79 0.33 -12.07
C PRO A 139 6.40 -1.03 -12.44
N TRP A 140 5.55 -1.93 -12.95
CA TRP A 140 5.87 -3.32 -13.28
C TRP A 140 7.01 -3.48 -14.29
N ASP A 141 7.21 -2.53 -15.19
CA ASP A 141 8.28 -2.60 -16.20
C ASP A 141 9.69 -2.47 -15.59
N VAL A 142 9.78 -1.85 -14.41
CA VAL A 142 11.04 -1.63 -13.69
C VAL A 142 11.17 -2.58 -12.51
N TRP A 143 10.07 -3.11 -11.98
CA TRP A 143 10.09 -4.12 -10.93
C TRP A 143 10.09 -5.53 -11.53
N PRO A 144 11.12 -6.39 -11.30
CA PRO A 144 12.04 -6.42 -10.17
C PRO A 144 13.51 -6.10 -10.53
N ARG A 145 13.76 -5.25 -11.52
CA ARG A 145 15.12 -4.90 -11.94
C ARG A 145 15.63 -3.76 -11.04
N PHE A 146 16.47 -4.12 -10.06
CA PHE A 146 17.08 -3.20 -9.11
C PHE A 146 17.99 -2.19 -9.82
#